data_AF-A0A0A1XQB7-F1
#
_entry.id   AF-A0A0A1XQB7-F1
#
_cell.length_a   1.000
_cell.length_b   1.000
_cell.length_c   1.000
_cell.angle_alpha   90.00
_cell.angle_beta   90.00
_cell.angle_gamma   90.00
#
_symmetry.space_group_name_H-M   'P 1'
#
loop_
_entity.id
_entity.type
_entity.pdbx_description
1 polymer ?
#
loop_
_entity_poly.entity_id
_entity_poly.type
_entity_poly.pdbx_seq_one_letter_code
_entity_poly.pdbx_strand_id
1 'polypeptide(L)'
;MVSSVLKISEKAPTEYPKSVAFIISNEFCERFNYYGLRTILVLYLTTKLHYDKDTATVLFHIFSMLVYLFPLVGAIIADSWLGKFRTILYLSMVYALGGVIVSLGAIPPLQLPVKEITILGLTLIALGTGGIKPCVSAFGGDQFR
;
A
#
# COMPACT_ATOMS: atom_id res chain seq x y z
N MET A 1 -17.31 -44.75 -35.68
CA MET A 1 -17.96 -44.63 -34.35
C MET A 1 -17.00 -44.05 -33.30
N VAL A 2 -16.28 -42.95 -33.59
CA VAL A 2 -15.47 -42.23 -32.58
C VAL A 2 -15.31 -40.78 -33.06
N SER A 3 -16.38 -39.98 -32.98
CA SER A 3 -16.27 -38.51 -33.07
C SER A 3 -17.50 -37.87 -32.44
N SER A 4 -17.86 -38.31 -31.24
CA SER A 4 -18.81 -37.60 -30.39
C SER A 4 -18.02 -36.57 -29.57
N VAL A 5 -17.65 -35.50 -30.26
CA VAL A 5 -17.83 -34.12 -29.80
C VAL A 5 -17.75 -33.94 -28.28
N LEU A 6 -16.52 -33.85 -27.75
CA LEU A 6 -16.27 -33.06 -26.55
C LEU A 6 -16.51 -31.60 -26.92
N LYS A 7 -17.78 -31.17 -26.86
CA LYS A 7 -18.12 -29.75 -26.76
C LYS A 7 -17.60 -29.30 -25.40
N ILE A 8 -16.36 -28.82 -25.36
CA ILE A 8 -15.92 -27.96 -24.27
C ILE A 8 -16.91 -26.79 -24.29
N SER A 9 -17.82 -26.74 -23.33
CA SER A 9 -18.73 -25.62 -23.16
C SER A 9 -17.86 -24.41 -22.86
N GLU A 10 -17.55 -23.62 -23.89
CA GLU A 10 -16.86 -22.35 -23.75
C GLU A 10 -17.77 -21.45 -22.91
N LYS A 11 -17.49 -21.40 -21.60
CA LYS A 11 -18.27 -20.62 -20.64
C LYS A 11 -18.11 -19.17 -21.06
N ALA A 12 -19.22 -18.48 -21.36
CA ALA A 12 -19.20 -17.07 -21.72
C ALA A 12 -18.33 -16.28 -20.71
N PRO A 13 -17.56 -15.28 -21.17
CA PRO A 13 -16.70 -14.50 -20.28
C PRO A 13 -17.55 -13.96 -19.13
N THR A 14 -17.20 -14.34 -17.90
CA THR A 14 -17.88 -13.85 -16.70
C THR A 14 -17.69 -12.34 -16.63
N GLU A 15 -18.80 -11.60 -16.64
CA GLU A 15 -18.74 -10.15 -16.47
C GLU A 15 -18.16 -9.83 -15.09
N TYR A 16 -17.10 -9.03 -15.08
CA TYR A 16 -16.46 -8.61 -13.84
C TYR A 16 -17.37 -7.60 -13.11
N PRO A 17 -17.59 -7.78 -11.80
CA PRO A 17 -18.28 -6.78 -11.00
C PRO A 17 -17.57 -5.42 -11.11
N LYS A 18 -18.35 -4.33 -11.26
CA LYS A 18 -17.79 -2.97 -11.39
C LYS A 18 -16.90 -2.58 -10.20
N SER A 19 -17.14 -3.16 -9.02
CA SER A 19 -16.31 -2.95 -7.82
C SER A 19 -14.88 -3.43 -8.00
N VAL A 20 -14.64 -4.47 -8.80
CA VAL A 20 -13.29 -5.02 -9.04
C VAL A 20 -12.39 -3.99 -9.73
N ALA A 21 -12.92 -3.20 -10.67
CA ALA A 21 -12.16 -2.14 -11.32
C ALA A 21 -11.63 -1.11 -10.31
N PHE A 22 -12.47 -0.66 -9.36
CA PHE A 22 -12.06 0.27 -8.30
C PHE A 22 -11.02 -0.34 -7.36
N ILE A 23 -11.16 -1.61 -7.02
CA ILE A 23 -10.21 -2.33 -6.16
C ILE A 23 -8.84 -2.42 -6.83
N ILE A 24 -8.80 -2.79 -8.12
CA ILE A 24 -7.56 -2.85 -8.91
C ILE A 24 -6.92 -1.47 -9.03
N SER A 25 -7.70 -0.42 -9.31
CA SER A 25 -7.16 0.94 -9.37
C SER A 25 -6.55 1.39 -8.03
N ASN A 26 -7.21 1.07 -6.90
CA ASN A 26 -6.66 1.38 -5.57
C ASN A 26 -5.34 0.63 -5.31
N GLU A 27 -5.29 -0.68 -5.61
CA GLU A 27 -4.06 -1.47 -5.45
C GLU A 27 -2.95 -0.93 -6.36
N PHE A 28 -3.26 -0.59 -7.61
CA PHE A 28 -2.29 0.02 -8.52
C PHE A 28 -1.72 1.34 -7.97
N CYS A 29 -2.58 2.24 -7.49
CA CYS A 29 -2.16 3.51 -6.92
C CYS A 29 -1.28 3.33 -5.66
N GLU A 30 -1.63 2.39 -4.78
CA GLU A 30 -0.82 2.06 -3.60
C GLU A 30 0.55 1.54 -4.02
N ARG A 31 0.62 0.61 -4.98
CA ARG A 31 1.87 0.03 -5.46
C ARG A 31 2.75 1.05 -6.16
N PHE A 32 2.16 1.89 -6.99
CA PHE A 32 2.87 2.97 -7.67
C PHE A 32 3.52 3.90 -6.65
N ASN A 33 2.77 4.38 -5.65
CA ASN A 33 3.31 5.26 -4.62
C ASN A 33 4.37 4.56 -3.77
N TYR A 34 4.14 3.31 -3.35
CA TYR A 34 5.08 2.56 -2.53
C TYR A 34 6.42 2.33 -3.22
N TYR A 35 6.41 1.82 -4.46
CA TYR A 35 7.65 1.56 -5.20
C TYR A 35 8.34 2.85 -5.64
N GLY A 36 7.57 3.89 -6.00
CA GLY A 36 8.10 5.22 -6.31
C GLY A 36 8.87 5.79 -5.13
N LEU A 37 8.24 5.85 -3.96
CA LEU A 37 8.87 6.32 -2.72
C LEU A 37 10.09 5.47 -2.35
N ARG A 38 9.94 4.14 -2.33
CA ARG A 38 11.02 3.21 -1.94
C ARG A 38 12.27 3.39 -2.80
N THR A 39 12.11 3.63 -4.11
CA THR A 39 13.23 3.79 -5.04
C THR A 39 14.05 5.04 -4.75
N ILE A 40 13.40 6.16 -4.42
CA ILE A 40 14.09 7.44 -4.19
C ILE A 40 14.45 7.69 -2.73
N LEU A 41 13.95 6.88 -1.79
CA LEU A 41 14.02 7.16 -0.36
C LEU A 41 15.47 7.30 0.15
N VAL A 42 16.36 6.36 -0.18
CA VAL A 42 17.77 6.42 0.27
C VAL A 42 18.47 7.65 -0.31
N LEU A 43 18.19 7.98 -1.58
CA LEU A 43 18.74 9.16 -2.23
C LEU A 43 18.26 10.45 -1.55
N TYR A 44 16.98 10.51 -1.18
CA TYR A 44 16.39 11.63 -0.46
C TYR A 44 17.01 11.79 0.94
N LEU A 45 17.11 10.71 1.71
CA LEU A 45 17.68 10.73 3.07
C LEU A 45 19.14 11.21 3.07
N THR A 46 19.93 10.78 2.09
CA THR A 46 21.36 11.13 1.99
C THR A 46 21.58 12.53 1.40
N THR A 47 20.90 12.87 0.31
CA THR A 47 21.17 14.10 -0.46
C THR A 47 20.46 15.32 0.11
N LYS A 48 19.22 15.15 0.63
CA LYS A 48 18.40 16.27 1.10
C LYS A 48 18.37 16.38 2.62
N LEU A 49 18.35 15.25 3.34
CA LEU A 49 18.34 15.25 4.80
C LEU A 49 19.74 15.12 5.42
N HIS A 50 20.77 14.93 4.59
CA HIS A 50 22.16 14.81 5.01
C HIS A 50 22.39 13.73 6.07
N TYR A 51 21.66 12.60 5.97
CA TYR A 51 22.00 11.40 6.73
C TYR A 51 23.24 10.73 6.15
N ASP A 52 24.01 10.10 7.04
CA ASP A 52 25.05 9.18 6.62
C ASP A 52 24.46 7.97 5.86
N LYS A 53 25.26 7.38 4.95
CA LYS A 53 24.82 6.26 4.11
C LYS A 53 24.39 5.04 4.92
N ASP A 54 25.09 4.75 6.02
CA ASP A 54 24.77 3.61 6.89
C ASP A 54 23.43 3.86 7.59
N THR A 55 23.24 5.07 8.12
CA THR A 55 21.99 5.46 8.78
C THR A 55 20.81 5.46 7.81
N ALA A 56 20.98 5.97 6.59
CA ALA A 56 19.93 5.96 5.57
C ALA A 56 19.53 4.54 5.16
N THR A 57 20.49 3.62 5.07
CA THR A 57 20.26 2.20 4.78
C THR A 57 19.49 1.53 5.92
N VAL A 58 19.86 1.81 7.18
CA VAL A 58 19.13 1.32 8.36
C VAL A 58 17.69 1.81 8.36
N LEU A 59 17.45 3.11 8.14
CA LEU A 59 16.10 3.68 8.07
C LEU A 59 15.26 3.04 6.95
N PHE A 60 15.86 2.80 5.78
CA PHE A 60 15.19 2.11 4.67
C PHE A 60 14.76 0.69 5.04
N HIS A 61 15.62 -0.06 5.72
CA HIS A 61 15.31 -1.42 6.16
C HIS A 61 14.27 -1.44 7.28
N ILE A 62 14.33 -0.51 8.24
CA ILE A 62 13.30 -0.36 9.27
C ILE A 62 11.95 -0.06 8.62
N PHE A 63 11.89 0.91 7.71
CA PHE A 63 10.66 1.23 6.96
C PHE A 63 10.13 -0.01 6.21
N SER A 64 11.00 -0.71 5.49
CA SER A 64 10.61 -1.94 4.77
C SER A 64 10.08 -3.01 5.72
N MET A 65 10.74 -3.22 6.86
CA MET A 65 10.32 -4.18 7.88
C MET A 65 8.93 -3.84 8.43
N LEU A 66 8.69 -2.58 8.79
CA LEU A 66 7.37 -2.13 9.28
C LEU A 66 6.26 -2.34 8.25
N VAL A 67 6.52 -2.07 6.97
CA VAL A 67 5.57 -2.29 5.86
C VAL A 67 5.17 -3.76 5.71
N TYR A 68 6.04 -4.71 6.08
CA TYR A 68 5.73 -6.14 6.06
C TYR A 68 5.18 -6.66 7.39
N LEU A 69 5.48 -5.98 8.50
CA LEU A 69 4.98 -6.34 9.83
C LEU A 69 3.54 -5.88 10.06
N PHE A 70 3.22 -4.63 9.76
CA PHE A 70 1.89 -4.07 10.00
C PHE A 70 0.74 -4.77 9.25
N PRO A 71 0.93 -5.40 8.08
CA PRO A 71 -0.08 -6.27 7.47
C PRO A 71 -0.63 -7.36 8.39
N LEU A 72 0.22 -7.97 9.23
CA LEU A 72 -0.22 -8.99 10.17
C LEU A 72 -1.19 -8.40 11.20
N VAL A 73 -0.84 -7.22 11.74
CA VAL A 73 -1.68 -6.51 12.73
C VAL A 73 -2.98 -6.03 12.09
N GLY A 74 -2.90 -5.45 10.88
CA GLY A 74 -4.06 -4.94 10.15
C GLY A 74 -5.06 -6.03 9.78
N ALA A 75 -4.57 -7.22 9.39
CA ALA A 75 -5.41 -8.38 9.11
C ALA A 75 -6.19 -8.83 10.36
N ILE A 76 -5.50 -9.00 11.49
CA ILE A 76 -6.14 -9.41 12.76
C ILE A 76 -7.26 -8.42 13.15
N ILE A 77 -7.01 -7.13 13.02
CA ILE A 77 -7.99 -6.07 13.33
C ILE A 77 -9.18 -6.11 12.37
N ALA A 78 -8.93 -6.32 11.07
CA ALA A 78 -9.98 -6.41 10.06
C ALA A 78 -10.91 -7.61 10.28
N ASP A 79 -10.33 -8.75 10.63
CA ASP A 79 -11.07 -9.99 10.84
C ASP A 79 -11.82 -10.00 12.18
N SER A 80 -11.28 -9.33 13.21
CA SER A 80 -11.87 -9.36 14.55
C SER A 80 -12.96 -8.32 14.77
N TRP A 81 -12.75 -7.05 14.37
CA TRP A 81 -13.56 -5.92 14.86
C TRP A 81 -14.11 -5.02 13.77
N LEU A 82 -13.27 -4.60 12.81
CA LEU A 82 -13.62 -3.49 11.91
C LEU A 82 -14.28 -3.93 10.60
N GLY A 83 -14.02 -5.16 10.16
CA GLY A 83 -14.41 -5.65 8.85
C GLY A 83 -13.50 -5.11 7.73
N LYS A 84 -13.35 -5.90 6.67
CA LYS A 84 -12.39 -5.67 5.57
C LYS A 84 -12.53 -4.27 4.94
N PHE A 85 -13.74 -3.86 4.55
CA PHE A 85 -13.96 -2.59 3.85
C PHE A 85 -13.58 -1.36 4.69
N ARG A 86 -13.98 -1.33 5.97
CA ARG A 86 -13.68 -0.19 6.87
C ARG A 86 -12.19 -0.10 7.16
N THR A 87 -11.53 -1.25 7.38
CA THR A 87 -10.08 -1.28 7.56
C THR A 87 -9.35 -0.75 6.33
N ILE A 88 -9.72 -1.18 5.11
CA ILE A 88 -9.12 -0.65 3.88
C ILE A 88 -9.32 0.87 3.80
N LEU A 89 -10.54 1.35 4.01
CA LEU A 89 -10.88 2.76 3.88
C LEU A 89 -10.10 3.65 4.86
N TYR A 90 -10.09 3.33 6.15
CA TYR A 90 -9.37 4.13 7.15
C TYR A 90 -7.85 4.10 6.94
N LEU A 91 -7.29 2.93 6.62
CA LEU A 91 -5.85 2.78 6.47
C LEU A 91 -5.35 3.38 5.14
N SER A 92 -6.18 3.41 4.09
CA SER A 92 -5.91 4.17 2.87
C SER A 92 -5.85 5.68 3.12
N MET A 93 -6.69 6.23 4.01
CA MET A 93 -6.58 7.65 4.39
C MET A 93 -5.28 7.92 5.14
N VAL A 94 -4.91 7.07 6.10
CA VAL A 94 -3.65 7.19 6.84
C VAL A 94 -2.44 7.10 5.90
N TYR A 95 -2.48 6.20 4.94
CA TYR A 95 -1.45 6.06 3.91
C TYR A 95 -1.31 7.34 3.07
N ALA A 96 -2.42 7.88 2.58
CA ALA A 96 -2.44 9.11 1.80
C ALA A 96 -1.91 10.31 2.62
N LEU A 97 -2.33 10.43 3.88
CA LEU A 97 -1.84 11.46 4.79
C LEU A 97 -0.33 11.36 5.01
N GLY A 98 0.20 10.15 5.19
CA GLY A 98 1.64 9.93 5.30
C GLY A 98 2.41 10.41 4.06
N GLY A 99 1.90 10.11 2.86
CA GLY A 99 2.45 10.60 1.60
C GLY A 99 2.43 12.12 1.47
N VAL A 100 1.33 12.76 1.88
CA VAL A 100 1.23 14.23 1.93
C VAL A 100 2.23 14.83 2.91
N ILE A 101 2.38 14.25 4.11
CA ILE A 101 3.34 14.72 5.13
C ILE A 101 4.78 14.66 4.61
N VAL A 102 5.19 13.55 3.98
CA VAL A 102 6.52 13.44 3.36
C VAL A 102 6.70 14.48 2.25
N SER A 103 5.68 14.66 1.41
CA SER A 103 5.73 15.61 0.30
C SER A 103 5.82 17.06 0.77
N LEU A 104 5.06 17.43 1.81
CA LEU A 104 5.12 18.76 2.43
C LEU A 104 6.48 19.00 3.11
N GLY A 105 7.04 18.00 3.79
CA GLY A 105 8.37 18.10 4.38
C GLY A 105 9.48 18.33 3.34
N ALA A 106 9.27 17.88 2.10
CA ALA A 106 10.22 18.09 1.01
C ALA A 106 10.17 19.50 0.39
N ILE A 107 9.20 20.35 0.74
CA ILE A 107 9.05 21.71 0.20
C ILE A 107 10.05 22.65 0.91
N PRO A 108 11.08 23.18 0.19
CA PRO A 108 12.15 23.97 0.81
C PRO A 108 11.73 25.23 1.61
N PRO A 109 10.73 26.03 1.18
CA PRO A 109 10.41 27.28 1.88
C PRO A 109 9.74 27.12 3.25
N LEU A 110 9.33 25.92 3.68
CA LEU A 110 8.52 25.76 4.89
C LEU A 110 9.31 25.77 6.21
N GLN A 111 10.66 25.75 6.19
CA GLN A 111 11.53 25.76 7.40
C GLN A 111 11.12 24.78 8.52
N LEU A 112 10.45 23.69 8.16
CA LEU A 112 9.97 22.69 9.11
C LEU A 112 11.11 21.73 9.53
N PRO A 113 10.96 21.00 10.66
CA PRO A 113 11.87 19.91 11.01
C PRO A 113 11.72 18.73 10.03
N VAL A 114 12.33 18.85 8.85
CA VAL A 114 12.17 17.93 7.70
C VAL A 114 12.48 16.48 8.07
N LYS A 115 13.47 16.26 8.95
CA LYS A 115 13.86 14.92 9.42
C LYS A 115 12.73 14.21 10.18
N GLU A 116 12.17 14.88 11.18
CA GLU A 116 11.11 14.34 12.03
C GLU A 116 9.82 14.11 11.21
N ILE A 117 9.48 15.08 10.36
CA ILE A 117 8.32 15.00 9.48
C ILE A 117 8.44 13.84 8.49
N THR A 118 9.64 13.63 7.93
CA THR A 118 9.89 12.50 7.04
C THR A 118 9.72 11.17 7.76
N ILE A 119 10.29 11.02 8.97
CA ILE A 119 10.16 9.80 9.77
C ILE A 119 8.69 9.55 10.15
N LEU A 120 7.97 10.59 10.57
CA LEU A 120 6.54 10.50 10.87
C LEU A 120 5.74 10.06 9.63
N GLY A 121 5.97 10.71 8.49
CA GLY A 121 5.30 10.38 7.23
C GLY A 121 5.58 8.94 6.78
N LEU A 122 6.83 8.48 6.84
CA LEU A 122 7.19 7.09 6.55
C LEU A 122 6.51 6.09 7.50
N THR A 123 6.41 6.43 8.78
CA THR A 123 5.72 5.59 9.76
C THR A 123 4.23 5.48 9.46
N LEU A 124 3.58 6.60 9.11
CA LEU A 124 2.17 6.61 8.70
C LEU A 124 1.93 5.83 7.41
N ILE A 125 2.83 5.94 6.42
CA ILE A 125 2.77 5.12 5.20
C ILE A 125 2.87 3.64 5.56
N ALA A 126 3.84 3.25 6.41
CA ALA A 126 4.00 1.87 6.84
C ALA A 126 2.75 1.34 7.57
N LEU A 127 2.19 2.12 8.49
CA LEU A 127 0.94 1.79 9.18
C LEU A 127 -0.22 1.63 8.19
N GLY A 128 -0.38 2.58 7.27
CA GLY A 128 -1.42 2.56 6.23
C GLY A 128 -1.34 1.32 5.34
N THR A 129 -0.13 0.88 4.95
CA THR A 129 0.02 -0.37 4.17
C THR A 129 -0.47 -1.62 4.91
N GLY A 130 -0.52 -1.58 6.24
CA GLY A 130 -0.91 -2.72 7.06
C GLY A 130 -2.37 -3.15 6.90
N GLY A 131 -3.31 -2.22 6.69
CA GLY A 131 -4.71 -2.59 6.46
C GLY A 131 -5.01 -2.92 5.00
N ILE A 132 -4.32 -2.25 4.07
CA ILE A 132 -4.65 -2.29 2.64
C ILE A 132 -4.24 -3.65 2.05
N LYS A 133 -2.98 -4.05 2.19
CA LYS A 133 -2.43 -5.25 1.55
C LYS A 133 -3.13 -6.57 1.87
N PRO A 134 -3.42 -6.92 3.14
CA PRO A 134 -4.07 -8.19 3.44
C PRO A 134 -5.57 -8.18 3.09
N CYS A 135 -6.23 -7.02 3.21
CA CYS A 135 -7.69 -6.94 3.10
C CYS A 135 -8.17 -6.74 1.66
N VAL A 136 -7.42 -6.01 0.82
CA VAL A 136 -7.81 -5.67 -0.56
C VAL A 136 -8.00 -6.92 -1.42
N SER A 137 -7.07 -7.87 -1.35
CA SER A 137 -7.16 -9.12 -2.11
C SER A 137 -8.34 -9.98 -1.67
N ALA A 138 -8.55 -10.11 -0.35
CA ALA A 138 -9.68 -10.85 0.19
C ALA A 138 -11.02 -10.19 -0.16
N PHE A 139 -11.11 -8.87 -0.06
CA PHE A 139 -12.31 -8.11 -0.42
C PHE A 139 -12.60 -8.16 -1.93
N GLY A 140 -11.57 -8.19 -2.78
CA GLY A 140 -11.68 -8.37 -4.22
C GLY A 140 -12.27 -9.73 -4.59
N GLY A 141 -11.83 -10.80 -3.92
CA GLY A 141 -12.42 -12.14 -4.07
C GLY A 141 -13.90 -12.17 -3.68
N ASP A 142 -14.27 -11.49 -2.59
CA ASP A 142 -15.66 -11.42 -2.10
C ASP A 142 -16.63 -10.74 -3.09
N GLN A 143 -16.14 -10.05 -4.13
CA GLN A 143 -16.99 -9.37 -5.13
C GLN A 143 -17.58 -10.34 -6.16
N PHE A 144 -16.95 -11.49 -6.38
CA PHE A 144 -17.43 -12.51 -7.31
C PHE A 144 -18.40 -13.43 -6.59
N ARG A 145 -19.65 -12.99 -6.47
CA ARG A 145 -20.78 -13.81 -6.01
C ARG A 145 -21.51 -14.47 -7.17
#